data_AF-A0A969KPP0-F1
#
_entry.id   AF-A0A969KPP0-F1
#
_cell.length_a   1.000
_cell.length_b   1.000
_cell.length_c   1.000
_cell.angle_alpha   90.00
_cell.angle_beta   90.00
_cell.angle_gamma   90.00
#
_symmetry.space_group_name_H-M   'P 1'
#
loop_
_entity.id
_entity.type
_entity.pdbx_description
1 polymer ?
#
loop_
_entity_poly.entity_id
_entity_poly.type
_entity_poly.pdbx_seq_one_letter_code
_entity_poly.pdbx_strand_id
1 'polypeptide(L)'
;MLKSETNLSLPFITALLPGIGGEIRATPEEFVVEEIPLYDPCGEGQHLYVSLTKVGATTRELQAQLARLFGISVGNVGFAGMKDKHARTTQTFSLNVGHQPSGF
;
A
#
# COMPACT_ATOMS: atom_id res chain seq x y z
N MET A 1 6.98 41.85 13.10
CA MET A 1 6.54 40.65 12.35
C MET A 1 7.79 39.96 11.83
N LEU A 2 8.39 39.05 12.62
CA LEU A 2 9.55 38.28 12.19
C LEU A 2 9.07 37.17 11.26
N LYS A 3 9.42 37.25 9.98
CA LYS A 3 9.35 36.10 9.08
C LYS A 3 10.49 35.18 9.47
N SER A 4 10.20 34.14 10.25
CA SER A 4 11.15 33.05 10.47
C SER A 4 11.20 32.23 9.18
N GLU A 5 12.20 32.49 8.33
CA GLU A 5 12.52 31.60 7.22
C GLU A 5 13.18 30.35 7.80
N THR A 6 12.41 29.28 7.99
CA THR A 6 12.93 28.00 8.44
C THR A 6 13.74 27.37 7.31
N ASN A 7 15.06 27.27 7.49
CA ASN A 7 15.91 26.54 6.56
C ASN A 7 15.64 25.02 6.73
N LEU A 8 15.09 24.40 5.69
CA LEU A 8 14.77 22.96 5.62
C LEU A 8 15.90 22.12 5.00
N SER A 9 17.09 22.69 4.78
CA SER A 9 18.22 21.95 4.23
C SER A 9 18.71 20.90 5.22
N LEU A 10 18.54 19.64 4.87
CA LEU A 10 19.12 18.52 5.60
C LEU A 10 20.51 18.19 5.03
N PRO A 11 21.51 17.84 5.87
CA PRO A 11 22.81 17.46 5.37
C PRO A 11 22.74 16.14 4.60
N PHE A 12 23.41 16.07 3.45
CA PHE A 12 23.56 14.83 2.69
C PHE A 12 24.65 13.95 3.30
N ILE A 13 24.38 12.65 3.47
CA ILE A 13 25.40 11.68 3.88
C ILE A 13 26.56 11.56 2.86
N THR A 14 26.29 11.90 1.60
CA THR A 14 27.22 11.83 0.46
C THR A 14 27.44 13.19 -0.21
N ALA A 15 27.52 14.28 0.56
CA ALA A 15 27.59 15.65 0.02
C ALA A 15 28.72 15.93 -0.98
N LEU A 16 29.78 15.11 -0.99
CA LEU A 16 30.92 15.24 -1.90
C LEU A 16 30.75 14.51 -3.24
N LEU A 17 29.72 13.68 -3.38
CA LEU A 17 29.46 12.96 -4.63
C LEU A 17 28.56 13.82 -5.54
N PRO A 18 28.88 13.91 -6.84
CA PRO A 18 28.00 14.58 -7.78
C PRO A 18 26.67 13.82 -7.90
N GLY A 19 25.57 14.56 -8.06
CA GLY A 19 24.27 13.96 -8.35
C GLY A 19 24.28 13.25 -9.70
N ILE A 20 23.52 12.15 -9.81
CA ILE A 20 23.40 11.37 -11.04
C ILE A 20 22.40 11.97 -12.05
N GLY A 21 21.69 13.04 -11.67
CA GLY A 21 20.60 13.62 -12.46
C GLY A 21 19.40 12.68 -12.54
N GLY A 22 18.65 12.77 -13.65
CA GLY A 22 17.49 11.93 -13.93
C GLY A 22 16.18 12.44 -13.31
N GLU A 23 15.09 11.77 -13.68
CA GLU A 23 13.73 12.01 -13.18
C GLU A 23 13.23 10.72 -12.51
N ILE A 24 12.60 10.85 -11.34
CA ILE A 24 12.04 9.72 -10.58
C ILE A 24 10.52 9.78 -10.73
N ARG A 25 9.90 8.63 -10.98
CA ARG A 25 8.44 8.49 -11.15
C ARG A 25 7.89 9.21 -12.39
N ALA A 26 8.65 9.23 -13.50
CA ALA A 26 8.18 9.84 -14.75
C ALA A 26 6.92 9.14 -15.28
N THR A 27 6.83 7.81 -15.11
CA THR A 27 5.59 7.04 -15.29
C THR A 27 5.27 6.16 -14.06
N PRO A 28 3.98 5.84 -13.79
CA PRO A 28 3.61 4.94 -12.70
C PRO A 28 4.27 3.55 -12.79
N GLU A 29 4.52 3.06 -14.00
CA GLU A 29 5.12 1.75 -14.28
C GLU A 29 6.59 1.68 -13.88
N GLU A 30 7.30 2.81 -13.89
CA GLU A 30 8.70 2.91 -13.47
C GLU A 30 8.88 2.96 -11.95
N PHE A 31 7.79 3.19 -11.20
CA PHE A 31 7.81 3.17 -9.74
C PHE A 31 7.03 1.97 -9.20
N VAL A 32 7.76 0.87 -8.97
CA VAL A 32 7.21 -0.40 -8.50
C VAL A 32 7.39 -0.54 -6.99
N VAL A 33 6.31 -0.86 -6.29
CA VAL A 33 6.33 -1.16 -4.85
C VAL A 33 5.67 -2.51 -4.61
N GLU A 34 6.41 -3.43 -4.00
CA GLU A 34 5.88 -4.73 -3.59
C GLU A 34 5.85 -4.82 -2.06
N GLU A 35 4.69 -5.19 -1.52
CA GLU A 35 4.53 -5.39 -0.08
C GLU A 35 5.19 -6.69 0.36
N ILE A 36 6.02 -6.60 1.41
CA ILE A 36 6.55 -7.75 2.12
C ILE A 36 5.69 -7.95 3.37
N PRO A 37 4.92 -9.05 3.48
CA PRO A 37 4.10 -9.31 4.65
C PRO A 37 4.96 -9.62 5.88
N LEU A 38 4.46 -9.31 7.07
CA LEU A 38 5.12 -9.68 8.33
C LEU A 38 5.05 -11.19 8.61
N TYR A 39 4.02 -11.84 8.12
CA TYR A 39 3.76 -13.27 8.27
C TYR A 39 2.87 -13.75 7.11
N ASP A 40 3.04 -15.01 6.74
CA ASP A 40 2.21 -15.64 5.72
C ASP A 40 0.82 -15.99 6.29
N PRO A 41 -0.21 -16.12 5.42
CA PRO A 41 -1.50 -16.66 5.82
C PRO A 41 -1.33 -18.08 6.38
N CYS A 42 -1.97 -18.38 7.52
CA CYS A 42 -1.87 -19.69 8.16
C CYS A 42 -2.63 -20.81 7.44
N GLY A 43 -3.43 -20.49 6.42
CA GLY A 43 -4.19 -21.46 5.61
C GLY A 43 -5.63 -21.72 6.09
N GLU A 44 -6.03 -21.20 7.25
CA GLU A 44 -7.38 -21.36 7.81
C GLU A 44 -7.88 -20.10 8.53
N GLY A 45 -9.19 -20.04 8.81
CA GLY A 45 -9.82 -18.96 9.58
C GLY A 45 -10.88 -18.17 8.82
N GLN A 46 -11.34 -17.07 9.43
CA GLN A 46 -12.46 -16.26 8.93
C GLN A 46 -12.07 -15.28 7.80
N HIS A 47 -10.77 -15.07 7.59
CA HIS A 47 -10.25 -14.09 6.66
C HIS A 47 -9.70 -14.73 5.38
N LEU A 48 -10.13 -14.21 4.24
CA LEU A 48 -9.50 -14.45 2.94
C LEU A 48 -8.43 -13.38 2.69
N TYR A 49 -7.22 -13.79 2.36
CA TYR A 49 -6.14 -12.89 1.98
C TYR A 49 -6.07 -12.78 0.46
N VAL A 50 -6.09 -11.56 -0.06
CA VAL A 50 -6.05 -11.28 -1.49
C VAL A 50 -4.90 -10.33 -1.78
N SER A 51 -3.90 -10.80 -2.53
CA SER A 51 -2.81 -9.97 -3.03
C SER A 51 -3.18 -9.41 -4.39
N LEU A 52 -3.09 -8.08 -4.53
CA LEU A 52 -3.46 -7.37 -5.75
C LEU A 52 -2.36 -6.42 -6.19
N THR A 53 -2.06 -6.43 -7.49
CA THR A 53 -1.27 -5.39 -8.14
C THR A 53 -2.20 -4.36 -8.77
N LYS A 54 -1.93 -3.08 -8.53
CA LYS A 54 -2.71 -1.96 -9.09
C LYS A 54 -1.84 -0.90 -9.72
N VAL A 55 -2.44 -0.15 -10.66
CA VAL A 55 -1.92 1.09 -11.24
C VAL A 55 -3.08 2.09 -11.27
N GLY A 56 -2.83 3.33 -10.85
CA GLY A 56 -3.81 4.42 -10.96
C GLY A 56 -5.00 4.35 -9.98
N ALA A 57 -5.03 3.38 -9.07
CA ALA A 57 -6.01 3.30 -7.98
C ALA A 57 -5.37 3.58 -6.62
N THR A 58 -6.17 4.03 -5.66
CA THR A 58 -5.80 4.16 -4.24
C THR A 58 -6.14 2.89 -3.48
N THR A 59 -5.50 2.68 -2.34
CA THR A 59 -5.84 1.57 -1.43
C THR A 59 -7.31 1.59 -1.00
N ARG A 60 -7.91 2.77 -0.80
CA ARG A 60 -9.32 2.93 -0.39
C ARG A 60 -10.30 2.61 -1.52
N GLU A 61 -10.00 2.97 -2.76
CA GLU A 61 -10.81 2.60 -3.92
C GLU A 61 -10.88 1.08 -4.07
N LEU A 62 -9.72 0.40 -3.96
CA LEU A 62 -9.66 -1.06 -3.97
C LEU A 62 -10.41 -1.69 -2.78
N GLN A 63 -10.26 -1.14 -1.57
CA GLN A 63 -10.99 -1.58 -0.39
C GLN A 63 -12.52 -1.58 -0.65
N ALA A 64 -13.05 -0.49 -1.20
CA ALA A 64 -14.47 -0.37 -1.51
C ALA A 64 -14.91 -1.31 -2.65
N GLN A 65 -14.05 -1.52 -3.67
CA GLN A 65 -14.33 -2.46 -4.75
C GLN A 65 -14.37 -3.91 -4.25
N LEU A 66 -13.41 -4.32 -3.41
CA LEU A 66 -13.39 -5.63 -2.79
C LEU A 66 -14.62 -5.86 -1.91
N ALA A 67 -14.98 -4.90 -1.06
CA ALA A 67 -16.16 -4.99 -0.22
C ALA A 67 -17.43 -5.23 -1.06
N ARG A 68 -17.61 -4.48 -2.14
CA ARG A 68 -18.73 -4.65 -3.09
C ARG A 68 -18.69 -6.01 -3.78
N LEU A 69 -17.52 -6.44 -4.26
CA LEU A 69 -17.35 -7.69 -4.99
C LEU A 69 -17.74 -8.91 -4.12
N PHE A 70 -17.38 -8.88 -2.84
CA PHE A 70 -17.66 -9.96 -1.90
C PHE A 70 -18.97 -9.80 -1.12
N GLY A 71 -19.72 -8.71 -1.34
CA GLY A 71 -20.98 -8.45 -0.63
C GLY A 71 -20.80 -8.22 0.88
N ILE A 72 -19.64 -7.72 1.31
CA ILE A 72 -19.31 -7.47 2.72
C ILE A 72 -19.21 -5.97 3.02
N SER A 73 -19.23 -5.61 4.30
CA SER A 73 -19.03 -4.21 4.70
C SER A 73 -17.59 -3.77 4.39
N VAL A 74 -17.38 -2.48 4.11
CA VAL A 74 -16.04 -1.91 3.87
C VAL A 74 -15.13 -2.09 5.10
N GLY A 75 -15.70 -2.08 6.30
CA GLY A 75 -14.97 -2.33 7.55
C GLY A 75 -14.43 -3.76 7.68
N ASN A 76 -14.98 -4.72 6.93
CA ASN A 76 -14.49 -6.10 6.88
C ASN A 76 -13.32 -6.29 5.91
N VAL A 77 -12.88 -5.23 5.23
CA VAL A 77 -11.71 -5.27 4.32
C VAL A 77 -10.55 -4.50 4.97
N GLY A 78 -9.56 -5.23 5.48
CA GLY A 78 -8.35 -4.70 6.09
C GLY A 78 -7.15 -4.62 5.11
N PHE A 79 -6.15 -3.83 5.47
CA PHE A 79 -4.86 -3.70 4.78
C PHE A 79 -3.80 -3.14 5.75
N ALA A 80 -2.52 -3.42 5.51
CA ALA A 80 -1.42 -3.02 6.42
C ALA A 80 -0.99 -1.55 6.30
N GLY A 81 -1.25 -0.92 5.16
CA GLY A 81 -0.90 0.48 4.93
C GLY A 81 -1.43 1.02 3.61
N MET A 82 -1.33 2.34 3.44
CA MET A 82 -1.69 3.00 2.18
C MET A 82 -0.56 2.86 1.17
N LYS A 83 -0.90 2.72 -0.10
CA LYS A 83 0.04 2.69 -1.23
C LYS A 83 -0.23 3.85 -2.19
N ASP A 84 0.85 4.36 -2.79
CA ASP A 84 0.81 5.48 -3.73
C ASP A 84 -0.10 5.19 -4.92
N LYS A 85 -0.95 6.16 -5.31
CA LYS A 85 -1.82 6.04 -6.49
C LYS A 85 -1.05 6.00 -7.81
N HIS A 86 -0.01 6.84 -7.88
CA HIS A 86 0.82 7.05 -9.08
C HIS A 86 2.04 6.13 -9.07
N ALA A 87 1.77 4.83 -8.95
CA ALA A 87 2.78 3.77 -8.87
C ALA A 87 2.13 2.43 -9.21
N ARG A 88 2.92 1.49 -9.73
CA ARG A 88 2.56 0.07 -9.79
C ARG A 88 2.81 -0.53 -8.41
N THR A 89 1.75 -0.81 -7.67
CA THR A 89 1.89 -1.30 -6.29
C THR A 89 1.18 -2.62 -6.08
N THR A 90 1.87 -3.59 -5.49
CA THR A 90 1.29 -4.85 -5.01
C THR A 90 1.09 -4.74 -3.50
N GLN A 91 -0.13 -5.02 -3.02
CA GLN A 91 -0.43 -5.09 -1.59
C GLN A 91 -1.43 -6.20 -1.29
N THR A 92 -1.44 -6.64 -0.04
CA THR A 92 -2.37 -7.65 0.45
C THR A 92 -3.53 -7.00 1.20
N PHE A 93 -4.75 -7.48 0.94
CA PHE A 93 -5.95 -7.14 1.68
C PHE A 93 -6.44 -8.38 2.45
N SER A 94 -6.98 -8.18 3.65
CA SER A 94 -7.65 -9.23 4.42
C SER A 94 -9.16 -8.98 4.41
N LEU A 95 -9.94 -9.97 4.01
CA LEU A 95 -11.39 -9.88 3.88
C LEU A 95 -12.03 -10.80 4.91
N ASN A 96 -12.71 -10.26 5.92
CA ASN A 96 -13.52 -11.08 6.81
C ASN A 96 -14.79 -11.52 6.08
N VAL A 97 -14.80 -12.76 5.63
CA VAL A 97 -15.90 -13.39 4.89
C VAL A 97 -16.76 -14.29 5.80
N GLY A 98 -16.50 -14.29 7.10
CA GLY A 98 -17.31 -15.00 8.10
C GLY A 98 -17.23 -16.52 8.03
N HIS A 99 -16.23 -17.09 7.35
CA HIS A 99 -16.04 -18.54 7.30
C HIS A 99 -15.76 -19.10 8.70
N GLN A 100 -16.65 -19.94 9.22
CA GLN A 100 -16.42 -20.68 10.46
C GLN A 100 -15.73 -22.01 10.11
N PRO A 101 -14.55 -22.32 10.65
CA PRO A 101 -13.94 -23.63 10.52
C PRO A 101 -14.89 -24.68 11.10
N SER A 102 -15.06 -25.82 10.43
CA SER A 102 -15.83 -26.95 10.97
C SER A 102 -15.19 -27.44 12.28
N GLY A 103 -15.83 -27.18 13.42
CA GLY A 103 -15.34 -27.64 14.74
C GLY A 103 -15.49 -26.66 15.91
N PHE A 104 -16.08 -25.47 15.70
CA PHE A 104 -16.53 -24.57 16.77
C PHE A 104 -18.06 -24.61 16.92
#